data_AF-A0A845XBS3-F1
#
_entry.id   AF-A0A845XBS3-F1
#
_cell.length_a   1.000
_cell.length_b   1.000
_cell.length_c   1.000
_cell.angle_alpha   90.00
_cell.angle_beta   90.00
_cell.angle_gamma   90.00
#
_symmetry.space_group_name_H-M   'P 1'
#
loop_
_entity.id
_entity.type
_entity.pdbx_description
1 polymer ?
#
loop_
_entity_poly.entity_id
_entity_poly.type
_entity_poly.pdbx_seq_one_letter_code
_entity_poly.pdbx_strand_id
1 'polypeptide(L)'
;HVYKRTYEAFVRTFLLATYYKCKQLRPRAQWTFYNYPQVLINSDLTPRGVKGYGDLSHEASRLNDEIQWYFDTVDAVVPRIYPTLKLIENWPPDERLPGEISPAIHEAWLSSMVRESVRLAKGKPVYPMHSAIFFTSFPFEREPVERHQHEEVYRILAENGASGVIVWHGVRNRDELALWHQLWENELKPAGINSDSAINGTGSGSSGS
;
A
#
# COMPACT_ATOMS: atom_id res chain seq x y z
N HIS A 1 -20.86 17.97 18.46
CA HIS A 1 -20.80 18.67 17.16
C HIS A 1 -19.73 19.76 17.07
N VAL A 2 -19.62 20.70 18.03
CA VAL A 2 -18.59 21.78 17.97
C VAL A 2 -17.17 21.21 17.96
N TYR A 3 -16.84 20.28 18.86
CA TYR A 3 -15.50 19.67 18.96
C TYR A 3 -15.04 18.99 17.66
N LYS A 4 -15.88 18.14 17.05
CA LYS A 4 -15.59 17.45 15.78
C LYS A 4 -15.24 18.47 14.68
N ARG A 5 -16.10 19.47 14.47
CA ARG A 5 -15.89 20.51 13.45
C ARG A 5 -14.60 21.31 13.68
N THR A 6 -14.33 21.72 14.91
CA THR A 6 -13.11 22.49 15.23
C THR A 6 -11.85 21.65 15.08
N TYR A 7 -11.92 20.37 15.45
CA TYR A 7 -10.82 19.43 15.31
C TYR A 7 -10.50 19.18 13.82
N GLU A 8 -11.50 18.87 13.00
CA GLU A 8 -11.34 18.67 11.56
C GLU A 8 -10.79 19.90 10.85
N ALA A 9 -11.30 21.09 11.21
CA ALA A 9 -10.79 22.36 10.67
C ALA A 9 -9.31 22.59 11.06
N PHE A 10 -8.94 22.29 12.30
CA PHE A 10 -7.56 22.38 12.76
C PHE A 10 -6.64 21.40 12.01
N VAL A 11 -7.02 20.11 11.93
CA VAL A 11 -6.24 19.07 11.21
C VAL A 11 -6.05 19.46 9.75
N ARG A 12 -7.12 19.87 9.07
CA ARG A 12 -7.03 20.35 7.68
C ARG A 12 -6.07 21.53 7.55
N THR A 13 -6.20 22.53 8.40
CA THR A 13 -5.34 23.72 8.37
C THR A 13 -3.88 23.34 8.59
N PHE A 14 -3.59 22.49 9.57
CA PHE A 14 -2.23 22.05 9.88
C PHE A 14 -1.61 21.31 8.71
N LEU A 15 -2.29 20.29 8.16
CA LEU A 15 -1.77 19.50 7.04
C LEU A 15 -1.52 20.36 5.80
N LEU A 16 -2.45 21.26 5.45
CA LEU A 16 -2.29 22.16 4.32
C LEU A 16 -1.13 23.15 4.52
N ALA A 17 -1.04 23.76 5.72
CA ALA A 17 0.04 24.70 6.03
C ALA A 17 1.41 24.00 5.96
N THR A 18 1.53 22.78 6.49
CA THR A 18 2.75 21.96 6.39
C THR A 18 3.08 21.65 4.94
N TYR A 19 2.11 21.17 4.14
CA TYR A 19 2.32 20.88 2.72
C TYR A 19 2.80 22.10 1.95
N TYR A 20 2.12 23.24 2.05
CA TYR A 20 2.50 24.44 1.33
C TYR A 20 3.86 24.97 1.77
N LYS A 21 4.22 24.83 3.05
CA LYS A 21 5.56 25.19 3.52
C LYS A 21 6.63 24.29 2.89
N CYS A 22 6.39 22.99 2.84
CA CYS A 22 7.29 22.04 2.19
C CYS A 22 7.43 22.32 0.68
N LYS A 23 6.31 22.58 -0.03
CA LYS A 23 6.33 22.97 -1.44
C LYS A 23 7.08 24.27 -1.68
N GLN A 24 6.89 25.28 -0.82
CA GLN A 24 7.63 26.54 -0.91
C GLN A 24 9.14 26.30 -0.81
N LEU A 25 9.57 25.47 0.14
CA LEU A 25 10.98 25.19 0.38
C LEU A 25 11.60 24.27 -0.67
N ARG A 26 10.82 23.34 -1.25
CA ARG A 26 11.26 22.33 -2.20
C ARG A 26 10.21 22.14 -3.30
N PRO A 27 10.08 23.10 -4.24
CA PRO A 27 8.99 23.12 -5.22
C PRO A 27 9.03 21.97 -6.23
N ARG A 28 10.21 21.40 -6.47
CA ARG A 28 10.41 20.28 -7.42
C ARG A 28 10.20 18.91 -6.80
N ALA A 29 10.11 18.80 -5.48
CA ALA A 29 9.83 17.52 -4.82
C ALA A 29 8.33 17.22 -4.89
N GLN A 30 8.01 15.92 -4.93
CA GLN A 30 6.66 15.42 -4.74
C GLN A 30 6.41 15.24 -3.24
N TRP A 31 5.42 15.93 -2.72
CA TRP A 31 5.06 15.93 -1.31
C TRP A 31 3.72 15.27 -1.08
N THR A 32 3.68 14.48 -0.02
CA THR A 32 2.49 13.80 0.47
C THR A 32 2.68 13.47 1.95
N PHE A 33 1.65 12.92 2.58
CA PHE A 33 1.75 12.38 3.93
C PHE A 33 1.67 10.87 3.86
N TYR A 34 2.49 10.20 4.68
CA TYR A 34 2.51 8.75 4.75
C TYR A 34 1.15 8.18 5.17
N ASN A 35 0.77 7.06 4.55
CA ASN A 35 -0.36 6.22 4.92
C ASN A 35 -1.71 6.91 4.74
N TYR A 36 -1.94 7.45 3.53
CA TYR A 36 -3.27 7.88 3.08
C TYR A 36 -3.54 7.31 1.67
N PRO A 37 -4.76 6.85 1.37
CA PRO A 37 -5.93 6.78 2.26
C PRO A 37 -5.77 5.75 3.40
N GLN A 38 -6.48 5.96 4.51
CA GLN A 38 -6.43 5.06 5.67
C GLN A 38 -7.62 4.11 5.69
N VAL A 39 -7.35 2.81 5.62
CA VAL A 39 -8.33 1.80 6.00
C VAL A 39 -8.11 1.44 7.46
N LEU A 40 -9.18 1.52 8.25
CA LEU A 40 -9.18 1.02 9.63
C LEU A 40 -9.42 -0.49 9.58
N ILE A 41 -8.34 -1.25 9.39
CA ILE A 41 -8.37 -2.71 9.39
C ILE A 41 -8.98 -3.18 10.72
N ASN A 42 -9.98 -4.06 10.66
CA ASN A 42 -10.74 -4.56 11.81
C ASN A 42 -11.58 -3.50 12.56
N SER A 43 -11.98 -2.42 11.90
CA SER A 43 -12.98 -1.47 12.42
C SER A 43 -14.39 -1.86 12.02
N ASP A 44 -15.38 -1.49 12.83
CA ASP A 44 -16.81 -1.59 12.53
C ASP A 44 -17.22 -0.84 11.24
N LEU A 45 -16.35 0.06 10.74
CA LEU A 45 -16.52 0.79 9.47
C LEU A 45 -16.16 -0.04 8.22
N THR A 46 -15.58 -1.23 8.42
CA THR A 46 -15.30 -2.21 7.37
C THR A 46 -16.20 -3.43 7.60
N PRO A 47 -17.05 -3.82 6.63
CA PRO A 47 -17.95 -4.95 6.81
C PRO A 47 -17.22 -6.24 7.22
N ARG A 48 -17.86 -7.06 8.04
CA ARG A 48 -17.28 -8.33 8.51
C ARG A 48 -16.86 -9.20 7.32
N GLY A 49 -15.59 -9.62 7.31
CA GLY A 49 -15.03 -10.45 6.24
C GLY A 49 -14.43 -9.67 5.06
N VAL A 50 -14.67 -8.36 4.96
CA VAL A 50 -13.99 -7.50 3.98
C VAL A 50 -12.62 -7.11 4.52
N LYS A 51 -11.58 -7.30 3.70
CA LYS A 51 -10.24 -6.77 3.95
C LYS A 51 -9.97 -5.65 2.94
N GLY A 52 -9.47 -4.51 3.41
CA GLY A 52 -9.26 -3.33 2.57
C GLY A 52 -10.56 -2.59 2.27
N TYR A 53 -10.73 -2.13 1.04
CA TYR A 53 -11.88 -1.34 0.60
C TYR A 53 -12.96 -2.15 -0.15
N GLY A 54 -12.73 -3.44 -0.40
CA GLY A 54 -13.67 -4.30 -1.10
C GLY A 54 -14.09 -3.76 -2.48
N ASP A 55 -15.39 -3.51 -2.65
CA ASP A 55 -16.02 -2.94 -3.84
C ASP A 55 -16.11 -1.40 -3.81
N LEU A 56 -15.46 -0.76 -2.84
CA LEU A 56 -15.41 0.69 -2.61
C LEU A 56 -16.75 1.33 -2.18
N SER A 57 -17.75 0.52 -1.79
CA SER A 57 -19.09 1.04 -1.42
C SER A 57 -19.25 1.34 0.08
N HIS A 58 -18.35 0.87 0.93
CA HIS A 58 -18.53 0.94 2.38
C HIS A 58 -18.01 2.26 2.99
N GLU A 59 -18.27 2.44 4.29
CA GLU A 59 -18.10 3.72 5.00
C GLU A 59 -16.68 4.27 4.96
N ALA A 60 -15.65 3.42 4.92
CA ALA A 60 -14.26 3.87 4.80
C ALA A 60 -14.00 4.67 3.51
N SER A 61 -14.56 4.23 2.37
CA SER A 61 -14.44 4.97 1.11
C SER A 61 -15.21 6.30 1.15
N ARG A 62 -16.37 6.33 1.81
CA ARG A 62 -17.14 7.58 2.02
C ARG A 62 -16.38 8.58 2.88
N LEU A 63 -15.70 8.12 3.93
CA LEU A 63 -14.84 8.98 4.75
C LEU A 63 -13.64 9.52 3.98
N ASN A 64 -13.08 8.74 3.05
CA ASN A 64 -12.04 9.25 2.15
C ASN A 64 -12.57 10.35 1.22
N ASP A 65 -13.81 10.23 0.75
CA ASP A 65 -14.45 11.27 -0.09
C ASP A 65 -14.63 12.60 0.68
N GLU A 66 -14.92 12.55 1.98
CA GLU A 66 -15.05 13.74 2.83
C GLU A 66 -13.72 14.53 2.94
N ILE A 67 -12.58 13.85 2.77
CA ILE A 67 -11.25 14.46 2.78
C ILE A 67 -10.65 14.61 1.38
N GLN A 68 -11.46 14.65 0.31
CA GLN A 68 -10.95 14.84 -1.05
C GLN A 68 -10.06 16.08 -1.21
N TRP A 69 -10.26 17.11 -0.39
CA TRP A 69 -9.39 18.29 -0.32
C TRP A 69 -7.91 17.94 -0.08
N TYR A 70 -7.62 16.85 0.64
CA TYR A 70 -6.28 16.35 0.89
C TYR A 70 -5.66 15.79 -0.40
N PHE A 71 -6.37 14.89 -1.07
CA PHE A 71 -5.89 14.24 -2.29
C PHE A 71 -5.78 15.22 -3.46
N ASP A 72 -6.67 16.21 -3.52
CA ASP A 72 -6.58 17.31 -4.48
C ASP A 72 -5.32 18.19 -4.24
N THR A 73 -4.79 18.21 -3.01
CA THR A 73 -3.62 19.05 -2.64
C THR A 73 -2.28 18.36 -2.85
N VAL A 74 -2.10 17.12 -2.38
CA VAL A 74 -0.81 16.41 -2.41
C VAL A 74 -0.34 16.08 -3.83
N ASP A 75 0.96 15.84 -4.04
CA ASP A 75 1.51 15.52 -5.36
C ASP A 75 1.38 14.02 -5.73
N ALA A 76 1.24 13.16 -4.72
CA ALA A 76 1.16 11.70 -4.87
C ALA A 76 0.35 11.07 -3.73
N VAL A 77 -0.17 9.86 -3.92
CA VAL A 77 -0.89 9.09 -2.90
C VAL A 77 -0.06 7.89 -2.47
N VAL A 78 0.11 7.70 -1.16
CA VAL A 78 1.04 6.70 -0.58
C VAL A 78 0.32 5.89 0.49
N PRO A 79 -0.48 4.88 0.11
CA PRO A 79 -1.12 3.99 1.06
C PRO A 79 -0.11 3.03 1.68
N ARG A 80 -0.30 2.62 2.93
CA ARG A 80 0.47 1.54 3.54
C ARG A 80 -0.16 0.19 3.20
N ILE A 81 0.64 -0.72 2.64
CA ILE A 81 0.21 -2.09 2.30
C ILE A 81 1.13 -3.13 2.96
N TYR A 82 1.56 -2.86 4.19
CA TYR A 82 2.46 -3.76 4.89
C TYR A 82 1.87 -5.16 5.03
N PRO A 83 2.70 -6.20 4.85
CA PRO A 83 2.30 -7.58 4.99
C PRO A 83 1.92 -7.83 6.45
N THR A 84 0.69 -8.26 6.65
CA THR A 84 0.10 -8.60 7.96
C THR A 84 -0.36 -10.05 8.04
N LEU A 85 -0.33 -10.76 6.92
CA LEU A 85 -0.68 -12.17 6.80
C LEU A 85 0.25 -12.83 5.78
N LYS A 86 0.69 -14.05 6.08
CA LYS A 86 1.59 -14.84 5.23
C LYS A 86 0.80 -15.51 4.11
N LEU A 87 1.22 -15.25 2.88
CA LEU A 87 0.68 -15.93 1.71
C LEU A 87 1.33 -17.31 1.59
N ILE A 88 0.52 -18.36 1.51
CA ILE A 88 1.01 -19.73 1.32
C ILE A 88 0.86 -20.11 -0.16
N GLU A 89 1.99 -20.42 -0.81
CA GLU A 89 2.06 -20.76 -2.24
C GLU A 89 1.20 -22.00 -2.58
N ASN A 90 1.32 -23.05 -1.75
CA ASN A 90 0.56 -24.28 -1.90
C ASN A 90 -0.55 -24.34 -0.85
N TRP A 91 -1.60 -23.54 -1.02
CA TRP A 91 -2.71 -23.38 -0.06
C TRP A 91 -3.39 -24.73 0.29
N PRO A 92 -3.04 -25.40 1.42
CA PRO A 92 -3.63 -26.68 1.77
C PRO A 92 -5.00 -26.45 2.42
N PRO A 93 -6.02 -27.27 2.14
CA PRO A 93 -7.36 -27.07 2.69
C PRO A 93 -7.43 -27.22 4.22
N ASP A 94 -6.60 -28.11 4.79
CA ASP A 94 -6.85 -28.73 6.09
C ASP A 94 -5.94 -28.26 7.24
N GLU A 95 -4.86 -27.53 6.94
CA GLU A 95 -3.91 -27.02 7.94
C GLU A 95 -3.70 -25.53 7.72
N ARG A 96 -4.49 -24.72 8.43
CA ARG A 96 -4.32 -23.26 8.44
C ARG A 96 -3.77 -22.83 9.78
N LEU A 97 -2.66 -22.10 9.74
CA LEU A 97 -2.17 -21.39 10.90
C LEU A 97 -2.89 -20.04 11.02
N PRO A 98 -3.14 -19.55 12.24
CA PRO A 98 -3.41 -18.14 12.45
C PRO A 98 -2.33 -17.30 11.77
N GLY A 99 -2.72 -16.24 11.08
CA GLY A 99 -1.77 -15.36 10.38
C GLY A 99 -1.55 -15.69 8.90
N GLU A 100 -2.19 -16.72 8.34
CA GLU A 100 -2.12 -17.04 6.91
C GLU A 100 -3.26 -16.43 6.09
N ILE A 101 -3.03 -16.20 4.79
CA ILE A 101 -4.01 -15.67 3.85
C ILE A 101 -3.97 -16.39 2.50
N SER A 102 -5.15 -16.73 1.97
CA SER A 102 -5.25 -17.36 0.65
C SER A 102 -4.94 -16.36 -0.45
N PRO A 103 -4.37 -16.79 -1.59
CA PRO A 103 -4.11 -15.92 -2.74
C PRO A 103 -5.32 -15.06 -3.14
N ALA A 104 -6.52 -15.65 -3.24
CA ALA A 104 -7.73 -14.91 -3.63
C ALA A 104 -8.10 -13.77 -2.66
N ILE A 105 -7.97 -13.99 -1.35
CA ILE A 105 -8.26 -12.96 -0.34
C ILE A 105 -7.14 -11.90 -0.30
N HIS A 106 -5.88 -12.32 -0.47
CA HIS A 106 -4.73 -11.42 -0.52
C HIS A 106 -4.82 -10.48 -1.73
N GLU A 107 -5.15 -11.03 -2.90
CA GLU A 107 -5.40 -10.29 -4.13
C GLU A 107 -6.57 -9.32 -4.00
N ALA A 108 -7.72 -9.77 -3.49
CA ALA A 108 -8.89 -8.90 -3.29
C ALA A 108 -8.56 -7.73 -2.34
N TRP A 109 -7.82 -8.00 -1.26
CA TRP A 109 -7.39 -6.98 -0.31
C TRP A 109 -6.49 -5.95 -0.97
N LEU A 110 -5.35 -6.37 -1.54
CA LEU A 110 -4.36 -5.47 -2.14
C LEU A 110 -4.96 -4.70 -3.33
N SER A 111 -5.70 -5.37 -4.21
CA SER A 111 -6.37 -4.73 -5.34
C SER A 111 -7.32 -3.64 -4.88
N SER A 112 -8.11 -3.87 -3.82
CA SER A 112 -9.00 -2.84 -3.28
C SER A 112 -8.25 -1.64 -2.69
N MET A 113 -7.10 -1.87 -2.02
CA MET A 113 -6.25 -0.81 -1.48
C MET A 113 -5.69 0.10 -2.58
N VAL A 114 -5.24 -0.49 -3.69
CA VAL A 114 -4.67 0.25 -4.82
C VAL A 114 -5.75 0.98 -5.59
N ARG A 115 -6.85 0.30 -5.95
CA ARG A 115 -7.96 0.91 -6.71
C ARG A 115 -8.56 2.12 -6.00
N GLU A 116 -8.74 2.03 -4.68
CA GLU A 116 -9.21 3.18 -3.90
C GLU A 116 -8.22 4.35 -3.98
N SER A 117 -6.93 4.06 -3.82
CA SER A 117 -5.88 5.07 -3.88
C SER A 117 -5.81 5.74 -5.27
N VAL A 118 -5.94 4.96 -6.34
CA VAL A 118 -5.98 5.45 -7.74
C VAL A 118 -7.22 6.30 -7.98
N ARG A 119 -8.39 5.88 -7.49
CA ARG A 119 -9.65 6.64 -7.58
C ARG A 119 -9.48 8.04 -6.96
N LEU A 120 -8.95 8.09 -5.74
CA LEU A 120 -8.76 9.34 -4.98
C LEU A 120 -7.67 10.24 -5.57
N ALA A 121 -6.64 9.64 -6.19
CA ALA A 121 -5.51 10.35 -6.77
C ALA A 121 -5.86 11.19 -8.01
N LYS A 122 -6.98 10.91 -8.70
CA LYS A 122 -7.43 11.64 -9.92
C LYS A 122 -6.32 11.84 -10.96
N GLY A 123 -5.56 10.77 -11.23
CA GLY A 123 -4.46 10.76 -12.21
C GLY A 123 -3.09 11.17 -11.65
N LYS A 124 -2.99 11.53 -10.37
CA LYS A 124 -1.70 11.67 -9.68
C LYS A 124 -1.07 10.29 -9.42
N PRO A 125 0.25 10.20 -9.30
CA PRO A 125 0.90 8.92 -9.09
C PRO A 125 0.55 8.32 -7.73
N VAL A 126 0.41 7.01 -7.72
CA VAL A 126 0.16 6.20 -6.51
C VAL A 126 1.39 5.33 -6.26
N TYR A 127 1.98 5.46 -5.08
CA TYR A 127 3.14 4.67 -4.66
C TYR A 127 2.84 3.94 -3.36
N PRO A 128 2.21 2.75 -3.41
CA PRO A 128 1.96 1.96 -2.22
C PRO A 128 3.28 1.65 -1.49
N MET A 129 3.23 1.74 -0.17
CA MET A 129 4.39 1.52 0.68
C MET A 129 4.37 0.10 1.23
N HIS A 130 5.34 -0.69 0.80
CA HIS A 130 5.50 -2.11 1.10
C HIS A 130 6.67 -2.35 2.03
N SER A 131 6.61 -3.40 2.85
CA SER A 131 7.69 -3.80 3.77
C SER A 131 8.20 -5.19 3.41
N ALA A 132 9.51 -5.38 3.51
CA ALA A 132 10.16 -6.68 3.33
C ALA A 132 9.99 -7.62 4.54
N ILE A 133 9.44 -7.09 5.63
CA ILE A 133 9.30 -7.76 6.91
C ILE A 133 7.85 -7.64 7.39
N PHE A 134 7.32 -8.73 7.93
CA PHE A 134 5.99 -8.78 8.55
C PHE A 134 5.87 -7.86 9.77
N PHE A 135 4.86 -6.98 9.76
CA PHE A 135 4.74 -5.93 10.78
C PHE A 135 3.98 -6.37 12.05
N THR A 136 2.88 -7.11 11.89
CA THR A 136 1.93 -7.45 13.00
C THR A 136 1.26 -8.83 12.83
N SER A 137 1.82 -9.71 12.00
CA SER A 137 1.28 -11.05 11.78
C SER A 137 1.76 -11.98 12.87
N PHE A 138 0.96 -12.29 13.90
CA PHE A 138 1.25 -13.47 14.72
C PHE A 138 0.99 -14.73 13.88
N PRO A 139 1.88 -15.74 13.84
CA PRO A 139 3.16 -15.88 14.57
C PRO A 139 4.41 -15.38 13.82
N PHE A 140 4.25 -14.80 12.64
CA PHE A 140 5.32 -14.40 11.73
C PHE A 140 5.90 -13.00 12.00
N GLU A 141 5.70 -12.39 13.17
CA GLU A 141 6.14 -11.00 13.38
C GLU A 141 7.65 -10.88 13.22
N ARG A 142 8.08 -9.90 12.44
CA ARG A 142 9.49 -9.64 12.12
C ARG A 142 10.17 -10.71 11.28
N GLU A 143 9.44 -11.73 10.81
CA GLU A 143 9.97 -12.63 9.80
C GLU A 143 10.08 -11.90 8.44
N PRO A 144 11.10 -12.23 7.64
CA PRO A 144 11.14 -11.81 6.25
C PRO A 144 9.94 -12.34 5.46
N VAL A 145 9.48 -11.52 4.51
CA VAL A 145 8.52 -11.96 3.51
C VAL A 145 9.26 -12.73 2.41
N GLU A 146 8.65 -13.82 1.96
CA GLU A 146 9.20 -14.69 0.92
C GLU A 146 8.98 -14.11 -0.48
N ARG A 147 9.84 -14.50 -1.44
CA ARG A 147 9.82 -14.00 -2.83
C ARG A 147 8.46 -14.00 -3.47
N HIS A 148 7.74 -15.11 -3.42
CA HIS A 148 6.48 -15.29 -4.14
C HIS A 148 5.42 -14.28 -3.67
N GLN A 149 5.41 -13.95 -2.37
CA GLN A 149 4.52 -12.92 -1.85
C GLN A 149 4.94 -11.53 -2.32
N HIS A 150 6.24 -11.25 -2.50
CA HIS A 150 6.68 -10.00 -3.14
C HIS A 150 6.26 -9.90 -4.61
N GLU A 151 6.43 -10.99 -5.37
CA GLU A 151 6.01 -11.07 -6.77
C GLU A 151 4.49 -10.85 -6.89
N GLU A 152 3.70 -11.51 -6.05
CA GLU A 152 2.26 -11.30 -6.03
C GLU A 152 1.88 -9.86 -5.69
N VAL A 153 2.50 -9.27 -4.65
CA VAL A 153 2.26 -7.86 -4.30
C VAL A 153 2.55 -6.95 -5.49
N TYR A 154 3.74 -7.02 -6.08
CA TYR A 154 4.14 -6.09 -7.15
C TYR A 154 3.31 -6.27 -8.41
N ARG A 155 2.97 -7.51 -8.78
CA ARG A 155 2.02 -7.80 -9.87
C ARG A 155 0.68 -7.11 -9.63
N ILE A 156 0.07 -7.34 -8.45
CA ILE A 156 -1.23 -6.74 -8.11
C ILE A 156 -1.17 -5.22 -8.14
N LEU A 157 -0.09 -4.62 -7.61
CA LEU A 157 0.11 -3.18 -7.64
C LEU A 157 0.09 -2.64 -9.08
N ALA A 158 0.86 -3.27 -9.96
CA ALA A 158 0.97 -2.86 -11.36
C ALA A 158 -0.37 -3.01 -12.10
N GLU A 159 -1.03 -4.17 -11.97
CA GLU A 159 -2.32 -4.46 -12.61
C GLU A 159 -3.44 -3.50 -12.18
N ASN A 160 -3.36 -2.96 -10.96
CA ASN A 160 -4.35 -2.03 -10.41
C ASN A 160 -3.97 -0.55 -10.57
N GLY A 161 -2.94 -0.23 -11.35
CA GLY A 161 -2.60 1.14 -11.74
C GLY A 161 -1.72 1.90 -10.77
N ALA A 162 -0.98 1.22 -9.89
CA ALA A 162 0.09 1.88 -9.14
C ALA A 162 1.18 2.39 -10.08
N SER A 163 1.74 3.56 -9.77
CA SER A 163 2.83 4.16 -10.56
C SER A 163 4.23 3.67 -10.14
N GLY A 164 4.28 2.82 -9.12
CA GLY A 164 5.49 2.25 -8.54
C GLY A 164 5.23 1.78 -7.11
N VAL A 165 6.30 1.41 -6.41
CA VAL A 165 6.25 0.95 -5.01
C VAL A 165 7.35 1.63 -4.20
N ILE A 166 7.05 2.00 -2.96
CA ILE A 166 8.06 2.42 -1.99
C ILE A 166 8.34 1.21 -1.09
N VAL A 167 9.54 0.66 -1.16
CA VAL A 167 9.96 -0.39 -0.22
C VAL A 167 10.56 0.27 1.02
N TRP A 168 9.99 -0.02 2.18
CA TRP A 168 10.36 0.60 3.45
C TRP A 168 10.72 -0.46 4.50
N HIS A 169 11.80 -0.20 5.25
CA HIS A 169 12.13 -0.95 6.45
C HIS A 169 12.93 -0.08 7.43
N GLY A 170 12.69 -0.27 8.73
CA GLY A 170 13.45 0.39 9.79
C GLY A 170 14.64 -0.44 10.20
N VAL A 171 15.85 0.02 9.90
CA VAL A 171 17.11 -0.64 10.28
C VAL A 171 17.65 -0.02 11.56
N ARG A 172 17.87 -0.84 12.59
CA ARG A 172 18.28 -0.38 13.94
C ARG A 172 19.70 -0.77 14.31
N ASN A 173 20.24 -1.80 13.67
CA ASN A 173 21.58 -2.31 13.95
C ASN A 173 22.21 -2.89 12.66
N ARG A 174 23.47 -3.33 12.76
CA ARG A 174 24.22 -3.87 11.61
C ARG A 174 23.69 -5.21 11.11
N ASP A 175 23.12 -6.03 11.98
CA ASP A 175 22.56 -7.33 11.60
C ASP A 175 21.29 -7.14 10.77
N GLU A 176 20.42 -6.21 11.17
CA GLU A 176 19.24 -5.80 10.38
C GLU A 176 19.65 -5.17 9.04
N LEU A 177 20.76 -4.44 8.98
CA LEU A 177 21.29 -3.93 7.71
C LEU A 177 21.78 -5.06 6.80
N ALA A 178 22.50 -6.03 7.35
CA ALA A 178 22.97 -7.19 6.61
C ALA A 178 21.80 -8.03 6.07
N LEU A 179 20.77 -8.26 6.89
CA LEU A 179 19.53 -8.89 6.47
C LEU A 179 18.85 -8.09 5.35
N TRP A 180 18.74 -6.77 5.48
CA TRP A 180 18.16 -5.92 4.44
C TRP A 180 18.89 -6.05 3.10
N HIS A 181 20.22 -6.10 3.10
CA HIS A 181 21.00 -6.33 1.88
C HIS A 181 20.69 -7.70 1.25
N GLN A 182 20.56 -8.75 2.06
CA GLN A 182 20.18 -10.07 1.57
C GLN A 182 18.77 -10.07 0.98
N LEU A 183 17.78 -9.49 1.68
CA LEU A 183 16.41 -9.41 1.19
C LEU A 183 16.30 -8.58 -0.09
N TRP A 184 17.08 -7.50 -0.19
CA TRP A 184 17.09 -6.68 -1.40
C TRP A 184 17.57 -7.47 -2.62
N GLU A 185 18.74 -8.10 -2.54
CA GLU A 185 19.32 -8.80 -3.69
C GLU A 185 18.60 -10.11 -4.03
N ASN A 186 18.11 -10.84 -3.01
CA ASN A 186 17.56 -12.18 -3.21
C ASN A 186 16.04 -12.21 -3.34
N GLU A 187 15.32 -11.26 -2.77
CA GLU A 187 13.85 -11.31 -2.68
C GLU A 187 13.20 -10.15 -3.42
N LEU A 188 13.44 -8.92 -2.98
CA LEU A 188 12.72 -7.72 -3.42
C LEU A 188 13.05 -7.32 -4.86
N LYS A 189 14.33 -7.23 -5.21
CA LYS A 189 14.76 -6.79 -6.53
C LYS A 189 14.39 -7.80 -7.62
N PRO A 190 14.64 -9.12 -7.45
CA PRO A 190 14.16 -10.11 -8.41
C PRO A 190 12.64 -10.07 -8.58
N ALA A 191 11.88 -9.99 -7.48
CA ALA A 191 10.42 -9.91 -7.55
C ALA A 191 9.94 -8.67 -8.33
N GLY A 192 10.58 -7.52 -8.10
CA GLY A 192 10.27 -6.27 -8.81
C GLY A 192 10.55 -6.37 -10.31
N ILE A 193 11.71 -6.92 -10.68
CA ILE A 193 12.06 -7.19 -12.08
C ILE A 193 11.01 -8.11 -12.70
N ASN A 194 10.72 -9.26 -12.08
CA ASN A 194 9.77 -10.27 -12.59
C ASN A 194 8.33 -9.76 -12.73
N SER A 195 7.96 -8.72 -11.98
CA SER A 195 6.61 -8.13 -12.03
C SER A 195 6.48 -6.98 -13.04
N ASP A 196 7.60 -6.43 -13.52
CA ASP A 196 7.60 -5.31 -14.47
C ASP A 196 7.58 -5.82 -15.92
N SER A 197 6.40 -5.74 -16.54
CA SER A 197 6.19 -6.13 -17.95
C SER A 197 7.05 -5.34 -18.96
N ALA A 198 7.44 -4.09 -18.63
CA ALA A 198 8.31 -3.29 -19.47
C ALA A 198 9.77 -3.77 -19.42
N ILE A 199 10.19 -4.32 -18.28
CA ILE A 199 11.52 -4.90 -18.10
C ILE A 199 11.59 -6.33 -18.65
N ASN A 200 10.53 -7.12 -18.48
CA ASN A 200 10.50 -8.54 -18.88
C ASN A 200 10.15 -8.79 -20.34
N GLY A 201 9.90 -7.74 -21.13
CA GLY A 201 9.61 -7.87 -22.57
C GLY A 201 8.29 -8.59 -22.87
N THR A 202 7.43 -8.82 -21.88
CA THR A 202 6.09 -9.40 -22.03
C THR A 202 5.01 -8.35 -22.32
N GLY A 203 5.39 -7.07 -22.40
CA GLY A 203 4.54 -5.99 -22.90
C GLY A 203 4.06 -6.30 -24.31
N SER A 204 2.84 -6.84 -24.40
CA SER A 204 2.12 -7.07 -25.64
C SER A 204 2.16 -5.81 -26.50
N GLY A 205 2.74 -5.93 -27.70
CA GLY A 205 2.62 -4.93 -28.73
C GLY A 205 1.16 -4.61 -28.98
N SER A 206 0.74 -3.41 -28.60
CA SER A 206 -0.40 -2.74 -29.23
C SER A 206 0.09 -2.14 -30.54
N SER A 207 0.32 -3.02 -31.52
CA SER A 207 0.36 -2.63 -32.91
C SER A 207 -1.08 -2.45 -33.41
N GLY A 208 -1.50 -1.20 -33.57
CA GLY A 208 -2.38 -0.70 -34.63
C GLY A 208 -3.80 -1.25 -34.74
N SER A 209 -4.80 -0.39 -34.52
CA SER A 209 -5.51 0.35 -35.58
C SER A 209 -6.23 1.57 -35.00
#